data_AF-A0A832CXD1-F1
#
_entry.id   AF-A0A832CXD1-F1
#
_cell.length_a   1.000
_cell.length_b   1.000
_cell.length_c   1.000
_cell.angle_alpha   90.00
_cell.angle_beta   90.00
_cell.angle_gamma   90.00
#
_symmetry.space_group_name_H-M   'P 1'
#
loop_
_entity.id
_entity.type
_entity.pdbx_description
1 polymer ?
#
loop_
_entity_poly.entity_id
_entity_poly.type
_entity_poly.pdbx_seq_one_letter_code
_entity_poly.pdbx_strand_id
1 'polypeptide(L)'
;MSIKIDTHNKRVVPSYILEDMLSIHPAIDSDSGHILCHFSNIALLVAETSQGPVPLISTNDCILVTVGDIYINRLKVGIKSESKEVIIGPGGHIRVGSTTIYNKVAIEYLSYNKDMNMIFYEITVEGLGESILVELRKSDTKDHIAIIATTCKAERVEKREAIHV
;
A
#
# COMPACT_ATOMS: atom_id res chain seq x y z
N MET A 1 17.56 -3.61 -10.77
CA MET A 1 16.58 -4.72 -10.63
C MET A 1 15.23 -4.08 -10.42
N SER A 2 14.21 -4.47 -11.18
CA SER A 2 12.89 -3.81 -11.13
C SER A 2 11.82 -4.81 -10.67
N ILE A 3 11.06 -4.43 -9.65
CA ILE A 3 9.73 -4.97 -9.42
C ILE A 3 8.86 -4.37 -10.52
N LYS A 4 8.18 -5.19 -11.31
CA LYS A 4 7.32 -4.70 -12.40
C LYS A 4 5.87 -4.97 -12.08
N ILE A 5 5.05 -3.93 -12.15
CA ILE A 5 3.60 -4.04 -11.92
C ILE A 5 2.89 -3.50 -13.15
N ASP A 6 2.12 -4.35 -13.81
CA ASP A 6 1.26 -3.91 -14.90
C ASP A 6 -0.05 -3.33 -14.35
N THR A 7 -0.09 -2.01 -14.23
CA THR A 7 -1.27 -1.28 -13.77
C THR A 7 -2.40 -1.20 -14.79
N HIS A 8 -2.19 -1.65 -16.04
CA HIS A 8 -3.21 -1.66 -17.09
C HIS A 8 -4.03 -2.95 -17.07
N ASN A 9 -3.43 -4.06 -16.62
CA ASN A 9 -4.08 -5.35 -16.47
C ASN A 9 -4.66 -5.55 -15.05
N LYS A 10 -5.38 -4.55 -14.55
CA LYS A 10 -6.14 -4.65 -13.30
C LYS A 10 -7.34 -5.55 -13.50
N ARG A 11 -7.45 -6.62 -12.71
CA ARG A 11 -8.70 -7.38 -12.60
C ARG A 11 -9.50 -6.84 -11.43
N VAL A 12 -10.59 -6.15 -11.73
CA VAL A 12 -11.54 -5.71 -10.71
C VAL A 12 -12.11 -6.95 -10.03
N VAL A 13 -12.04 -7.01 -8.71
CA VAL A 13 -12.70 -8.07 -7.96
C VAL A 13 -14.19 -7.74 -7.93
N PRO A 14 -15.08 -8.62 -8.41
CA PRO A 14 -16.51 -8.39 -8.30
C PRO A 14 -16.92 -8.16 -6.84
N SER A 15 -17.83 -7.22 -6.60
CA SER A 15 -18.24 -6.80 -5.25
C SER A 15 -18.75 -7.94 -4.38
N TYR A 16 -19.49 -8.90 -4.96
CA TYR A 16 -20.00 -10.07 -4.23
C TYR A 16 -18.88 -10.94 -3.65
N ILE A 17 -17.72 -11.05 -4.33
CA ILE A 17 -16.56 -11.79 -3.81
C ILE A 17 -15.90 -11.01 -2.67
N LEU A 18 -15.89 -9.68 -2.74
CA LEU A 18 -15.31 -8.82 -1.70
C LEU A 18 -16.13 -8.86 -0.41
N GLU A 19 -17.46 -8.86 -0.52
CA GLU A 19 -18.37 -9.00 0.62
C GLU A 19 -18.12 -10.32 1.37
N ASP A 20 -17.98 -11.42 0.63
CA ASP A 20 -17.69 -12.75 1.18
C ASP A 20 -16.28 -12.86 1.79
N MET A 21 -15.27 -12.20 1.19
CA MET A 21 -13.87 -12.32 1.60
C MET A 21 -13.46 -11.38 2.74
N LEU A 22 -14.00 -10.16 2.78
CA LEU A 22 -13.50 -9.11 3.67
C LEU A 22 -14.39 -8.89 4.91
N SER A 23 -15.51 -9.60 5.04
CA SER A 23 -16.47 -9.39 6.14
C SER A 23 -16.71 -7.90 6.39
N ILE A 24 -16.90 -7.12 5.30
CA ILE A 24 -17.00 -5.66 5.38
C ILE A 24 -18.27 -5.36 6.16
N HIS A 25 -18.11 -5.06 7.45
CA HIS A 25 -19.20 -4.57 8.26
C HIS A 25 -19.48 -3.13 7.84
N PRO A 26 -20.73 -2.79 7.47
CA PRO A 26 -21.09 -1.40 7.27
C PRO A 26 -20.78 -0.63 8.56
N ALA A 27 -19.95 0.40 8.47
CA ALA A 27 -19.78 1.35 9.56
C ALA A 27 -20.98 2.31 9.51
N ILE A 28 -21.72 2.42 10.61
CA ILE A 28 -22.76 3.43 10.75
C ILE A 28 -22.08 4.70 11.25
N ASP A 29 -22.20 5.79 10.50
CA ASP A 29 -21.83 7.12 10.98
C ASP A 29 -22.70 7.46 12.19
N SER A 30 -22.09 7.62 13.37
CA SER A 30 -22.83 7.91 14.60
C SER A 30 -23.52 9.27 14.57
N ASP A 31 -23.05 10.21 13.73
CA ASP A 31 -23.56 11.57 13.68
C ASP A 31 -24.71 11.72 12.68
N SER A 32 -24.70 10.95 11.59
CA SER A 32 -25.72 11.03 10.53
C SER A 32 -26.66 9.83 10.44
N GLY A 33 -26.35 8.71 11.11
CA GLY A 33 -27.13 7.47 11.04
C GLY A 33 -27.10 6.78 9.67
N HIS A 34 -26.29 7.26 8.73
CA HIS A 34 -26.12 6.63 7.43
C HIS A 34 -25.10 5.50 7.48
N ILE A 35 -25.36 4.45 6.69
CA ILE A 35 -24.39 3.40 6.42
C ILE A 35 -23.29 4.01 5.53
N LEU A 36 -22.08 4.17 6.08
CA LEU A 36 -20.88 4.48 5.31
C LEU A 36 -20.38 3.20 4.66
N CYS A 37 -20.73 3.02 3.39
CA CYS A 37 -20.01 2.09 2.54
C CYS A 37 -18.66 2.73 2.18
N HIS A 38 -17.56 2.28 2.79
CA HIS A 38 -16.23 2.61 2.29
C HIS A 38 -16.05 1.93 0.92
N PHE A 39 -16.41 2.64 -0.15
CA PHE A 39 -16.13 2.22 -1.52
C PHE A 39 -14.63 2.36 -1.78
N SER A 40 -13.84 1.42 -1.25
CA SER A 40 -12.46 1.27 -1.67
C SER A 40 -12.47 0.53 -3.01
N ASN A 41 -11.88 1.13 -4.04
CA ASN A 41 -11.66 0.42 -5.29
C ASN A 41 -10.60 -0.66 -5.04
N ILE A 42 -11.04 -1.92 -5.03
CA ILE A 42 -10.17 -3.08 -4.85
C ILE A 42 -9.93 -3.76 -6.19
N ALA A 43 -8.66 -3.91 -6.56
CA ALA A 43 -8.25 -4.61 -7.76
C ALA A 43 -7.17 -5.65 -7.44
N LEU A 44 -7.17 -6.76 -8.16
CA LEU A 44 -6.08 -7.72 -8.14
C LEU A 44 -5.04 -7.35 -9.19
N LEU A 45 -3.80 -7.39 -8.76
CA LEU A 45 -2.61 -7.14 -9.55
C LEU A 45 -1.59 -8.26 -9.32
N VAL A 46 -0.63 -8.35 -10.22
CA VAL A 46 0.53 -9.24 -10.07
C VAL A 46 1.79 -8.38 -10.23
N ALA A 47 2.67 -8.47 -9.24
CA ALA A 47 4.04 -7.99 -9.36
C ALA A 47 4.92 -9.11 -9.92
N GLU A 48 5.58 -8.82 -11.04
CA GLU A 48 6.61 -9.69 -11.60
C GLU A 48 7.94 -9.38 -10.90
N THR A 49 8.54 -10.41 -10.30
CA THR A 49 9.85 -10.34 -9.65
C THR A 49 10.79 -11.38 -10.27
N SER A 50 12.09 -11.27 -10.03
CA SER A 50 13.05 -12.28 -10.52
C SER A 50 12.87 -13.66 -9.87
N GLN A 51 12.10 -13.76 -8.79
CA GLN A 51 11.80 -15.00 -8.06
C GLN A 51 10.38 -15.52 -8.36
N GLY A 52 9.71 -14.93 -9.36
CA GLY A 52 8.36 -15.28 -9.79
C GLY A 52 7.30 -14.25 -9.39
N PRO A 53 6.04 -14.52 -9.74
CA PRO A 53 4.95 -13.59 -9.53
C PRO A 53 4.56 -13.46 -8.05
N VAL A 54 4.11 -12.26 -7.67
CA VAL A 54 3.59 -11.91 -6.35
C VAL A 54 2.17 -11.34 -6.52
N PRO A 55 1.13 -11.98 -5.95
CA PRO A 55 -0.21 -11.44 -6.00
C PRO A 55 -0.31 -10.20 -5.10
N LEU A 56 -0.99 -9.18 -5.61
CA LEU A 56 -1.19 -7.91 -4.94
C LEU A 56 -2.66 -7.54 -4.95
N ILE A 57 -3.14 -7.03 -3.82
CA ILE A 57 -4.42 -6.35 -3.69
C ILE A 57 -4.15 -4.86 -3.74
N SER A 58 -4.65 -4.19 -4.76
CA SER A 58 -4.60 -2.75 -4.91
C SER A 58 -5.81 -2.11 -4.26
N THR A 59 -5.57 -1.10 -3.42
CA THR A 59 -6.61 -0.23 -2.86
C THR A 59 -6.35 1.21 -3.27
N ASN A 60 -7.39 1.90 -3.75
CA ASN A 60 -7.33 3.31 -4.14
C ASN A 60 -6.21 3.67 -5.14
N ASP A 61 -5.79 2.70 -5.96
CA ASP A 61 -4.74 2.82 -6.99
C ASP A 61 -3.34 3.28 -6.51
N CYS A 62 -3.08 3.34 -5.20
CA CYS A 62 -1.81 3.82 -4.65
C CYS A 62 -1.30 3.05 -3.43
N ILE A 63 -2.03 2.04 -2.98
CA ILE A 63 -1.60 1.10 -1.95
C ILE A 63 -1.74 -0.31 -2.53
N LEU A 64 -0.70 -1.11 -2.39
CA LEU A 64 -0.71 -2.52 -2.81
C LEU A 64 -0.35 -3.39 -1.61
N VAL A 65 -1.06 -4.49 -1.42
CA VAL A 65 -0.88 -5.37 -0.27
C VAL A 65 -0.64 -6.80 -0.74
N THR A 66 0.33 -7.48 -0.13
CA THR A 66 0.51 -8.94 -0.24
C THR A 66 0.64 -9.55 1.15
N VAL A 67 0.35 -10.85 1.26
CA VAL A 67 0.36 -11.59 2.53
C VAL A 67 1.12 -12.89 2.35
N GLY A 68 2.01 -13.20 3.31
CA GLY A 68 2.73 -14.46 3.39
C GLY A 68 4.21 -14.36 3.06
N ASP A 69 5.04 -15.05 3.86
CA ASP A 69 6.50 -14.97 3.83
C ASP A 69 7.10 -15.20 2.44
N ILE A 70 6.57 -16.16 1.69
CA ILE A 70 7.08 -16.52 0.36
C ILE A 70 7.00 -15.30 -0.57
N TYR A 71 5.87 -14.61 -0.59
CA TYR A 71 5.66 -13.47 -1.49
C TYR A 71 6.42 -12.23 -1.02
N ILE A 72 6.46 -11.98 0.29
CA ILE A 72 7.22 -10.86 0.87
C ILE A 72 8.72 -11.03 0.59
N ASN A 73 9.25 -12.25 0.72
CA ASN A 73 10.64 -12.53 0.40
C ASN A 73 10.93 -12.35 -1.11
N ARG A 74 10.00 -12.70 -2.00
CA ARG A 74 10.12 -12.42 -3.44
C ARG A 74 10.20 -10.92 -3.73
N LEU A 75 9.41 -10.09 -3.04
CA LEU A 75 9.46 -8.62 -3.17
C LEU A 75 10.78 -8.03 -2.67
N LYS A 76 11.42 -8.68 -1.68
CA LYS A 76 12.66 -8.18 -1.06
C LYS A 76 13.93 -8.57 -1.80
N VAL A 77 13.87 -9.48 -2.76
CA VAL A 77 15.07 -9.91 -3.48
C VAL A 77 15.68 -8.71 -4.22
N GLY A 78 16.95 -8.43 -3.94
CA GLY A 78 17.67 -7.31 -4.55
C GLY A 78 17.49 -5.96 -3.85
N ILE A 79 16.70 -5.87 -2.78
CA ILE A 79 16.68 -4.70 -1.89
C ILE A 79 17.95 -4.73 -1.04
N LYS A 80 18.74 -3.65 -1.09
CA LYS A 80 20.09 -3.61 -0.48
C LYS A 80 20.06 -3.66 1.05
N SER A 81 19.10 -3.00 1.69
CA SER A 81 18.98 -2.94 3.14
C SER A 81 17.67 -2.30 3.59
N GLU A 82 17.22 -2.65 4.78
CA GLU A 82 16.22 -1.88 5.52
C GLU A 82 16.70 -0.43 5.70
N SER A 83 15.76 0.53 5.65
CA SER A 83 16.08 1.91 5.96
C SER A 83 16.00 2.16 7.46
N LYS A 84 17.06 2.72 8.02
CA LYS A 84 17.08 3.19 9.42
C LYS A 84 16.48 4.57 9.59
N GLU A 85 16.37 5.33 8.50
CA GLU A 85 15.74 6.64 8.49
C GLU A 85 14.32 6.52 7.97
N VAL A 86 13.35 6.70 8.87
CA VAL A 86 11.93 6.73 8.55
C VAL A 86 11.34 7.96 9.21
N ILE A 87 10.73 8.83 8.40
CA ILE A 87 9.96 9.97 8.89
C ILE A 87 8.54 9.83 8.37
N ILE A 88 7.59 9.74 9.29
CA ILE A 88 6.16 9.83 9.00
C ILE A 88 5.73 11.22 9.47
N GLY A 89 5.57 12.14 8.52
CA GLY A 89 5.35 13.54 8.83
C GLY A 89 3.88 13.94 8.84
N PRO A 90 3.52 14.99 9.60
CA PRO A 90 2.20 15.60 9.50
C PRO A 90 1.99 16.14 8.07
N GLY A 91 0.79 15.95 7.52
CA GLY A 91 0.46 16.39 6.15
C GLY A 91 0.56 15.29 5.08
N GLY A 92 0.69 14.02 5.47
CA GLY A 92 0.44 12.92 4.53
C GLY A 92 1.69 12.36 3.83
N HIS A 93 2.91 12.65 4.30
CA HIS A 93 4.13 12.15 3.66
C HIS A 93 4.89 11.12 4.49
N ILE A 94 5.45 10.13 3.79
CA ILE A 94 6.35 9.11 4.34
C ILE A 94 7.69 9.27 3.63
N ARG A 95 8.76 9.46 4.40
CA ARG A 95 10.14 9.47 3.89
C ARG A 95 10.91 8.25 4.42
N VAL A 96 11.52 7.51 3.51
CA VAL A 96 12.36 6.33 3.80
C VAL A 96 13.64 6.48 2.98
N GLY A 97 14.76 6.72 3.66
CA GLY A 97 16.02 7.05 2.98
C GLY A 97 15.90 8.31 2.13
N SER A 98 16.15 8.17 0.81
CA SER A 98 15.98 9.25 -0.18
C SER A 98 14.57 9.37 -0.74
N THR A 99 13.74 8.33 -0.63
CA THR A 99 12.39 8.33 -1.22
C THR A 99 11.40 9.02 -0.30
N THR A 100 10.61 9.94 -0.86
CA THR A 100 9.49 10.60 -0.19
C THR A 100 8.22 10.41 -0.99
N ILE A 101 7.18 9.82 -0.39
CA ILE A 101 5.86 9.68 -1.02
C ILE A 101 4.81 10.47 -0.24
N TYR A 102 3.75 10.88 -0.92
CA TYR A 102 2.56 11.48 -0.32
C TYR A 102 1.40 10.50 -0.46
N ASN A 103 0.93 9.98 0.67
CA ASN A 103 -0.13 9.00 0.72
C ASN A 103 -0.77 9.03 2.11
N LYS A 104 -1.80 9.87 2.29
CA LYS A 104 -2.52 10.00 3.57
C LYS A 104 -3.11 8.67 4.04
N VAL A 105 -3.65 7.88 3.12
CA VAL A 105 -4.30 6.59 3.42
C VAL A 105 -3.28 5.56 3.94
N ALA A 106 -2.08 5.51 3.35
CA ALA A 106 -1.01 4.64 3.85
C ALA A 106 -0.60 5.03 5.27
N ILE A 107 -0.52 6.33 5.58
CA ILE A 107 -0.18 6.81 6.93
C ILE A 107 -1.24 6.45 7.93
N GLU A 108 -2.52 6.60 7.60
CA GLU A 108 -3.63 6.18 8.46
C GLU A 108 -3.50 4.68 8.76
N TYR A 109 -3.29 3.84 7.74
CA TYR A 109 -3.12 2.40 7.91
C TYR A 109 -1.93 2.05 8.81
N LEU A 110 -0.76 2.67 8.59
CA LEU A 110 0.43 2.45 9.42
C LEU A 110 0.22 2.93 10.86
N SER A 111 -0.53 4.02 11.06
CA SER A 111 -0.85 4.56 12.39
C SER A 111 -1.78 3.64 13.18
N TYR A 112 -2.77 3.03 12.52
CA TYR A 112 -3.64 2.01 13.12
C TYR A 112 -2.87 0.74 13.50
N ASN A 113 -1.76 0.46 12.83
CA ASN A 113 -0.93 -0.74 13.06
C ASN A 113 0.39 -0.43 13.77
N LYS A 114 0.46 0.69 14.52
CA LYS A 114 1.67 1.14 15.24
C LYS A 114 2.26 0.13 16.21
N ASP A 115 1.44 -0.81 16.70
CA ASP A 115 1.84 -1.83 17.67
C ASP A 115 2.47 -3.07 16.98
N MET A 116 2.48 -3.10 15.64
CA MET A 116 3.19 -4.12 14.86
C MET A 116 4.66 -3.72 14.65
N ASN A 117 5.53 -4.72 14.51
CA ASN A 117 6.91 -4.46 14.10
C ASN A 117 6.92 -4.07 12.61
N MET A 118 7.30 -2.83 12.33
CA MET A 118 7.33 -2.26 10.98
C MET A 118 8.76 -2.11 10.49
N ILE A 119 9.05 -2.70 9.33
CA ILE A 119 10.35 -2.58 8.65
C ILE A 119 10.12 -1.89 7.30
N PHE A 120 10.89 -0.85 7.04
CA PHE A 120 10.72 0.01 5.87
C PHE A 120 11.85 -0.21 4.86
N TYR A 121 11.49 -0.27 3.59
CA TYR A 121 12.43 -0.41 2.48
C TYR A 121 12.13 0.62 1.39
N GLU A 122 13.19 1.22 0.88
CA GLU A 122 13.15 2.05 -0.33
C GLU A 122 13.15 1.14 -1.56
N ILE A 123 12.15 1.30 -2.43
CA ILE A 123 12.02 0.52 -3.66
C ILE A 123 11.65 1.39 -4.86
N THR A 124 12.00 0.91 -6.05
CA THR A 124 11.52 1.49 -7.31
C THR A 124 10.72 0.41 -8.04
N VAL A 125 9.49 0.74 -8.39
CA VAL A 125 8.58 -0.16 -9.09
C VAL A 125 8.36 0.35 -10.51
N GLU A 126 8.67 -0.48 -11.51
CA GLU A 126 8.35 -0.20 -12.90
C GLU A 126 6.83 -0.12 -13.07
N GLY A 127 6.34 1.03 -13.54
CA GLY A 127 4.91 1.35 -13.66
C GLY A 127 4.38 2.31 -12.59
N LEU A 128 5.01 2.37 -11.41
CA LEU A 128 4.59 3.24 -10.30
C LEU A 128 5.63 4.32 -9.92
N GLY A 129 6.91 4.06 -10.17
CA GLY A 129 8.03 4.94 -9.81
C GLY A 129 8.58 4.65 -8.41
N GLU A 130 9.07 5.70 -7.75
CA GLU A 130 9.51 5.63 -6.35
C GLU A 130 8.36 5.16 -5.45
N SER A 131 8.65 4.21 -4.57
CA SER A 131 7.67 3.58 -3.69
C SER A 131 8.35 3.12 -2.40
N ILE A 132 7.54 2.90 -1.38
CA ILE A 132 7.99 2.42 -0.08
C ILE A 132 7.35 1.07 0.18
N LEU A 133 8.17 0.06 0.46
CA LEU A 133 7.70 -1.23 0.96
C LEU A 133 7.75 -1.22 2.48
N VAL A 134 6.62 -1.47 3.12
CA VAL A 134 6.51 -1.62 4.57
C VAL A 134 6.12 -3.04 4.89
N GLU A 135 6.97 -3.71 5.66
CA GLU A 135 6.76 -5.05 6.18
C GLU A 135 6.18 -4.95 7.59
N LEU A 136 5.02 -5.56 7.81
CA LEU A 136 4.29 -5.57 9.08
C LEU A 136 4.30 -6.97 9.65
N ARG A 137 4.96 -7.14 10.81
CA ARG A 137 5.03 -8.41 11.53
C ARG A 137 4.34 -8.29 12.88
N LYS A 138 3.40 -9.19 13.15
CA LYS A 138 2.87 -9.42 14.50
C LYS A 138 3.72 -10.50 15.15
N SER A 139 4.22 -10.25 16.36
CA SER A 139 5.12 -11.17 17.08
C SER A 139 4.52 -12.57 17.30
N ASP A 140 3.18 -12.64 17.37
CA ASP A 140 2.47 -13.84 17.84
C ASP A 140 1.65 -14.55 16.74
N THR A 141 1.66 -14.04 15.50
CA THR A 141 0.94 -14.67 14.39
C THR A 141 1.84 -14.89 13.19
N LYS A 142 1.47 -15.86 12.34
CA LYS A 142 2.10 -16.06 11.02
C LYS A 142 1.61 -15.05 9.98
N ASP A 143 0.82 -14.06 10.40
CA ASP A 143 0.22 -13.08 9.50
C ASP A 143 1.27 -12.01 9.21
N HIS A 144 2.02 -12.28 8.14
CA HIS A 144 3.03 -11.40 7.65
C HIS A 144 2.48 -10.65 6.44
N ILE A 145 2.42 -9.33 6.55
CA ILE A 145 1.83 -8.46 5.53
C ILE A 145 2.92 -7.55 5.00
N ALA A 146 2.91 -7.30 3.70
CA ALA A 146 3.72 -6.23 3.13
C ALA A 146 2.87 -5.28 2.30
N ILE A 147 3.18 -3.99 2.44
CA ILE A 147 2.48 -2.88 1.81
C ILE A 147 3.45 -2.16 0.92
N ILE A 148 3.12 -2.00 -0.37
CA ILE A 148 3.78 -1.06 -1.26
C ILE A 148 2.93 0.20 -1.31
N ALA A 149 3.45 1.28 -0.74
CA ALA A 149 2.86 2.60 -0.81
C ALA A 149 3.53 3.43 -1.90
N THR A 150 2.72 4.08 -2.73
CA THR A 150 3.16 5.06 -3.73
C THR A 150 2.35 6.35 -3.60
N THR A 151 2.75 7.41 -4.31
CA THR A 151 2.04 8.69 -4.28
C THR A 151 0.70 8.58 -5.02
N CYS A 152 -0.41 8.92 -4.35
CA CYS A 152 -1.74 8.84 -4.95
C CYS A 152 -1.95 9.90 -6.05
N LYS A 153 -2.67 9.56 -7.13
CA LYS A 153 -2.90 10.48 -8.27
C LYS A 153 -3.71 11.72 -7.87
N ALA A 154 -4.69 11.60 -6.98
CA ALA A 154 -5.49 12.73 -6.51
C ALA A 154 -4.61 13.81 -5.84
N GLU A 155 -3.60 13.40 -5.07
CA GLU A 155 -2.66 14.31 -4.41
C GLU A 155 -1.62 14.93 -5.38
N ARG A 156 -1.44 14.36 -6.58
CA ARG A 156 -0.65 14.99 -7.65
C ARG A 156 -1.37 16.19 -8.30
N VAL A 157 -2.70 16.23 -8.24
CA VAL A 157 -3.53 17.30 -8.85
C VAL A 157 -3.56 18.52 -7.94
N GLU A 158 -3.82 18.36 -6.63
CA GLU A 158 -3.78 19.46 -5.65
C GLU A 158 -2.44 20.23 -5.68
N LYS A 159 -1.32 19.51 -5.84
CA LYS A 159 0.01 20.15 -5.96
C LYS A 159 0.19 20.98 -7.23
N ARG A 160 -0.40 20.57 -8.35
CA ARG A 160 -0.30 21.34 -9.60
C ARG A 160 -1.14 22.61 -9.54
N GLU A 161 -2.28 22.56 -8.88
CA GLU A 161 -3.15 23.70 -8.69
C GLU A 161 -2.56 24.71 -7.69
N ALA A 162 -1.90 24.25 -6.62
CA ALA A 162 -1.23 25.13 -5.65
C ALA A 162 0.03 25.84 -6.18
N ILE A 163 0.60 25.40 -7.31
CA ILE A 163 1.75 26.04 -8.00
C ILE A 163 1.28 27.04 -9.07
N HIS A 164 -0.03 27.11 -9.34
CA HIS A 164 -0.63 28.02 -10.32
C HIS A 164 -1.50 29.12 -9.68
N VAL A 165 -1.25 29.44 -8.41
CA VAL A 165 -1.84 30.58 -7.69
C VAL A 165 -0.74 31.57 -7.28
#